data_AF-K2D890-F1
#
_entry.id   AF-K2D890-F1
#
_cell.length_a   1.000
_cell.length_b   1.000
_cell.length_c   1.000
_cell.angle_alpha   90.00
_cell.angle_beta   90.00
_cell.angle_gamma   90.00
#
_symmetry.space_group_name_H-M   'P 1'
#
loop_
_entity.id
_entity.type
_entity.pdbx_description
1 polymer ?
#
loop_
_entity_poly.entity_id
_entity_poly.type
_entity_poly.pdbx_seq_one_letter_code
_entity_poly.pdbx_strand_id
1 'polypeptide(L)'
;MARAWVDAFNPSTGTGRGVETGTDGTYSLSLKSGTWFINVVKQGYTTSAEPTKVTVSGTVNLTLSTAGSTITGTISNANGTVNKAWVWAKENTTGAWAGGETSPAGTYSLSVANSTTWQICASDGQYENCILNAAAGSTGKNITLTTQSTNYDSTKKPIANPITPSLGGVVSDRNLGVSVNIPPNALGNAIDSTQFQIATAAAPKSAKRESLGTPLQITATDSSGTAVTDVSTGELDIDMSLDKSEIDDLLDTEEIKLNSRYNDLEVINVAYWNSNEWVEEATTRSIEVKANSNSEFTSVDYTTAMAALETNPDVYFDYTVTLSTSVDHLTL
;
A
#
# COMPACT_ATOMS: atom_id res chain seq x y z
N MET A 1 -5.68 19.50 -18.12
CA MET A 1 -5.59 18.33 -19.02
C MET A 1 -6.27 17.12 -18.38
N ALA A 2 -7.26 16.53 -19.04
CA ALA A 2 -7.99 15.35 -18.55
C ALA A 2 -7.15 14.07 -18.57
N ARG A 3 -7.47 13.13 -17.66
CA ARG A 3 -6.93 11.76 -17.63
C ARG A 3 -5.39 11.70 -17.52
N ALA A 4 -4.83 12.62 -16.74
CA ALA A 4 -3.45 12.54 -16.30
C ALA A 4 -3.46 12.00 -14.86
N TRP A 5 -2.48 11.20 -14.49
CA TRP A 5 -2.36 10.68 -13.14
C TRP A 5 -1.39 11.53 -12.35
N VAL A 6 -1.87 12.17 -11.28
CA VAL A 6 -1.03 12.89 -10.33
C VAL A 6 -0.64 11.93 -9.23
N ASP A 7 0.65 11.81 -8.93
CA ASP A 7 1.19 10.96 -7.88
C ASP A 7 1.96 11.81 -6.86
N ALA A 8 1.93 11.39 -5.61
CA ALA A 8 2.62 12.02 -4.49
C ALA A 8 3.34 10.94 -3.68
N PHE A 9 4.65 11.08 -3.51
CA PHE A 9 5.48 10.14 -2.76
C PHE A 9 6.16 10.80 -1.57
N ASN A 10 6.08 10.18 -0.40
CA ASN A 10 6.80 10.58 0.79
C ASN A 10 7.99 9.62 1.01
N PRO A 11 9.23 10.07 0.78
CA PRO A 11 10.40 9.20 0.86
C PRO A 11 10.77 8.81 2.30
N SER A 12 10.35 9.57 3.32
CA SER A 12 10.66 9.20 4.71
C SER A 12 9.80 8.05 5.22
N THR A 13 8.62 7.85 4.62
CA THR A 13 7.68 6.78 5.01
C THR A 13 7.57 5.69 3.95
N GLY A 14 8.06 5.93 2.72
CA GLY A 14 7.89 5.03 1.58
C GLY A 14 6.47 5.00 1.03
N THR A 15 5.59 5.91 1.44
CA THR A 15 4.16 5.90 1.08
C THR A 15 3.90 6.74 -0.17
N GLY A 16 3.09 6.21 -1.10
CA GLY A 16 2.61 6.91 -2.29
C GLY A 16 1.09 7.13 -2.27
N ARG A 17 0.60 8.18 -2.93
CA ARG A 17 -0.83 8.43 -3.17
C ARG A 17 -1.02 9.14 -4.49
N GLY A 18 -1.98 8.69 -5.29
CA GLY A 18 -2.29 9.32 -6.57
C GLY A 18 -3.77 9.48 -6.88
N VAL A 19 -4.06 10.38 -7.82
CA VAL A 19 -5.41 10.71 -8.29
C VAL A 19 -5.38 11.02 -9.78
N GLU A 20 -6.43 10.63 -10.52
CA GLU A 20 -6.59 11.05 -11.91
C GLU A 20 -7.17 12.46 -11.98
N THR A 21 -6.67 13.29 -12.91
CA THR A 21 -7.21 14.63 -13.14
C THR A 21 -8.62 14.59 -13.73
N GLY A 22 -9.46 15.51 -13.28
CA GLY A 22 -10.78 15.77 -13.85
C GLY A 22 -10.71 16.22 -15.32
N THR A 23 -11.86 16.31 -15.98
CA THR A 23 -11.94 16.65 -17.41
C THR A 23 -11.38 18.03 -17.76
N ASP A 24 -11.37 18.95 -16.79
CA ASP A 24 -10.76 20.28 -16.88
C ASP A 24 -9.26 20.28 -16.52
N GLY A 25 -8.74 19.17 -15.96
CA GLY A 25 -7.38 19.05 -15.49
C GLY A 25 -7.16 19.36 -14.02
N THR A 26 -8.22 19.63 -13.27
CA THR A 26 -8.13 19.81 -11.82
C THR A 26 -7.88 18.48 -11.12
N TYR A 27 -7.24 18.53 -9.97
CA TYR A 27 -7.05 17.39 -9.09
C TYR A 27 -7.04 17.85 -7.63
N SER A 28 -7.33 16.92 -6.72
CA SER A 28 -7.19 17.14 -5.29
C SER A 28 -6.54 15.91 -4.65
N LEU A 29 -5.49 16.13 -3.86
CA LEU A 29 -4.79 15.10 -3.11
C LEU A 29 -4.76 15.50 -1.63
N SER A 30 -5.43 14.71 -0.80
CA SER A 30 -5.25 14.76 0.66
C SER A 30 -4.02 13.91 1.00
N LEU A 31 -2.99 14.56 1.55
CA LEU A 31 -1.70 13.94 1.90
C LEU A 31 -1.45 14.14 3.39
N LYS A 32 -0.89 13.11 4.06
CA LYS A 32 -0.46 13.22 5.47
C LYS A 32 0.52 14.38 5.65
N SER A 33 0.69 14.86 6.87
CA SER A 33 1.73 15.83 7.16
C SER A 33 3.12 15.28 6.84
N GLY A 34 3.97 16.11 6.23
CA GLY A 34 5.28 15.67 5.79
C GLY A 34 5.75 16.30 4.49
N THR A 35 6.87 15.78 4.01
CA THR A 35 7.48 16.21 2.76
C THR A 35 7.09 15.23 1.66
N TRP A 36 6.42 15.74 0.64
CA TRP A 36 5.96 14.96 -0.51
C TRP A 36 6.63 15.43 -1.79
N PHE A 37 6.93 14.49 -2.66
CA PHE A 37 7.28 14.74 -4.05
C PHE A 37 6.03 14.52 -4.89
N ILE A 38 5.48 15.59 -5.45
CA ILE A 38 4.29 15.52 -6.30
C ILE A 38 4.71 15.57 -7.77
N ASN A 39 4.07 14.75 -8.58
CA ASN A 39 4.32 14.65 -9.99
C ASN A 39 3.06 14.29 -10.78
N VAL A 40 3.13 14.37 -12.11
CA VAL A 40 2.05 13.96 -13.00
C VAL A 40 2.59 13.13 -14.15
N VAL A 41 1.90 12.03 -14.44
CA VAL A 41 2.18 11.15 -15.57
C VAL A 41 0.99 11.09 -16.51
N LYS A 42 1.29 11.11 -17.81
CA LYS A 42 0.33 10.80 -18.85
C LYS A 42 1.07 10.22 -20.05
N GLN A 43 0.59 9.10 -20.57
CA GLN A 43 1.18 8.51 -21.77
C GLN A 43 1.21 9.52 -22.93
N GLY A 44 2.35 9.62 -23.61
CA GLY A 44 2.58 10.59 -24.69
C GLY A 44 2.98 11.99 -24.20
N TYR A 45 3.17 12.20 -22.90
CA TYR A 45 3.58 13.47 -22.30
C TYR A 45 4.76 13.29 -21.35
N THR A 46 5.48 14.39 -21.08
CA THR A 46 6.58 14.51 -20.11
C THR A 46 6.42 15.81 -19.34
N THR A 47 6.93 15.88 -18.11
CA THR A 47 7.01 17.16 -17.39
C THR A 47 8.17 17.99 -17.89
N SER A 48 8.14 19.30 -17.65
CA SER A 48 9.24 20.22 -17.96
C SER A 48 10.25 20.41 -16.83
N ALA A 49 9.99 19.81 -15.66
CA ALA A 49 10.77 20.00 -14.44
C ALA A 49 10.64 18.79 -13.50
N GLU A 50 11.50 18.76 -12.49
CA GLU A 50 11.52 17.69 -11.48
C GLU A 50 10.23 17.64 -10.67
N PRO A 51 9.93 16.49 -10.03
CA PRO A 51 8.84 16.38 -9.08
C PRO A 51 8.91 17.51 -8.04
N THR A 52 7.79 18.18 -7.81
CA THR A 52 7.73 19.33 -6.90
C THR A 52 7.72 18.84 -5.46
N LYS A 53 8.72 19.27 -4.68
CA LYS A 53 8.77 19.02 -3.25
C LYS A 53 7.81 19.98 -2.52
N VAL A 54 6.91 19.45 -1.71
CA VAL A 54 5.96 20.24 -0.91
C VAL A 54 5.90 19.75 0.53
N THR A 55 5.82 20.70 1.46
CA THR A 55 5.63 20.50 2.90
C THR A 55 4.29 21.09 3.31
N VAL A 56 3.22 20.33 3.10
CA VAL A 56 1.79 20.58 3.44
C VAL A 56 1.14 21.92 3.07
N SER A 57 -0.06 21.81 2.50
CA SER A 57 -0.99 22.86 2.05
C SER A 57 -0.44 23.79 0.98
N GLY A 58 -0.98 23.69 -0.23
CA GLY A 58 -0.60 24.54 -1.34
C GLY A 58 -1.23 24.09 -2.65
N THR A 59 -1.45 25.05 -3.56
CA THR A 59 -1.81 24.73 -4.94
C THR A 59 -0.52 24.40 -5.69
N VAL A 60 -0.38 23.16 -6.13
CA VAL A 60 0.70 22.74 -7.03
C VAL A 60 0.14 22.70 -8.44
N ASN A 61 0.71 23.50 -9.34
CA ASN A 61 0.37 23.45 -10.76
C ASN A 61 1.45 22.64 -11.48
N LEU A 62 1.04 21.60 -12.18
CA LEU A 62 1.93 20.71 -12.93
C LEU A 62 1.70 20.90 -14.42
N THR A 63 2.78 21.13 -15.17
CA THR A 63 2.73 21.36 -16.61
C THR A 63 3.27 20.14 -17.34
N LEU A 64 2.49 19.66 -18.31
CA LEU A 64 2.87 18.58 -19.20
C LEU A 64 3.07 19.11 -20.62
N SER A 65 4.12 18.60 -21.27
CA SER A 65 4.45 18.85 -22.66
C SER A 65 4.37 17.54 -23.44
N THR A 66 4.03 17.62 -24.72
CA THR A 66 4.00 16.44 -25.59
C THR A 66 5.39 15.80 -25.63
N ALA A 67 5.45 14.49 -25.49
CA ALA A 67 6.70 13.74 -25.58
C ALA A 67 7.24 13.77 -27.02
N GLY A 68 8.56 13.82 -27.15
CA GLY A 68 9.25 13.75 -28.43
C GLY A 68 9.50 12.30 -28.90
N SER A 69 9.64 11.38 -27.95
CA SER A 69 9.86 9.96 -28.22
C SER A 69 9.55 9.08 -26.98
N THR A 70 9.89 7.79 -27.06
CA THR A 70 9.80 6.86 -25.92
C THR A 70 11.14 6.20 -25.61
N ILE A 71 11.34 5.78 -24.36
CA ILE A 71 12.42 4.88 -23.98
C ILE A 71 11.82 3.60 -23.41
N THR A 72 12.31 2.45 -23.87
CA THR A 72 11.72 1.14 -23.54
C THR A 72 12.77 0.13 -23.06
N GLY A 73 12.33 -0.80 -22.21
CA GLY A 73 13.17 -1.88 -21.68
C GLY A 73 12.37 -2.85 -20.81
N THR A 74 13.08 -3.74 -20.13
CA THR A 74 12.53 -4.70 -19.15
C THR A 74 13.20 -4.58 -17.79
N ILE A 75 12.47 -4.86 -16.72
CA ILE A 75 12.99 -4.90 -15.35
C ILE A 75 13.09 -6.35 -14.87
N SER A 76 14.19 -6.66 -14.19
CA SER A 76 14.47 -7.98 -13.62
C SER A 76 15.17 -7.86 -12.26
N ASN A 77 15.13 -8.91 -11.46
CA ASN A 77 15.95 -9.10 -10.27
C ASN A 77 16.46 -10.55 -10.22
N ALA A 78 17.05 -10.97 -9.09
CA ALA A 78 17.58 -12.33 -8.94
C ALA A 78 16.51 -13.45 -9.11
N ASN A 79 15.23 -13.12 -8.93
CA ASN A 79 14.10 -14.04 -9.03
C ASN A 79 13.45 -14.04 -10.43
N GLY A 80 13.96 -13.24 -11.37
CA GLY A 80 13.45 -13.14 -12.73
C GLY A 80 12.84 -11.79 -13.05
N THR A 81 11.83 -11.78 -13.92
CA THR A 81 11.16 -10.56 -14.36
C THR A 81 10.36 -9.92 -13.22
N VAL A 82 10.42 -8.59 -13.11
CA VAL A 82 9.72 -7.84 -12.06
C VAL A 82 8.57 -7.06 -12.69
N ASN A 83 7.35 -7.36 -12.26
CA ASN A 83 6.15 -6.59 -12.58
C ASN A 83 5.87 -5.55 -11.49
N LYS A 84 5.04 -4.54 -11.79
CA LYS A 84 4.69 -3.42 -10.88
C LYS A 84 5.88 -2.63 -10.32
N ALA A 85 7.09 -2.84 -10.83
CA ALA A 85 8.23 -1.97 -10.54
C ALA A 85 7.93 -0.55 -11.07
N TRP A 86 8.22 0.45 -10.27
CA TRP A 86 8.14 1.84 -10.67
C TRP A 86 9.40 2.20 -11.46
N VAL A 87 9.23 2.70 -12.69
CA VAL A 87 10.32 3.14 -13.54
C VAL A 87 10.17 4.64 -13.77
N TRP A 88 11.25 5.39 -13.60
CA TRP A 88 11.26 6.81 -13.90
C TRP A 88 12.50 7.22 -14.69
N ALA A 89 12.35 8.27 -15.48
CA ALA A 89 13.42 8.93 -16.19
C ALA A 89 13.48 10.39 -15.74
N LYS A 90 14.70 10.86 -15.48
CA LYS A 90 15.02 12.25 -15.16
C LYS A 90 16.05 12.76 -16.16
N GLU A 91 15.78 13.90 -16.80
CA GLU A 91 16.72 14.51 -17.73
C GLU A 91 17.74 15.35 -16.94
N ASN A 92 19.03 15.11 -17.18
CA ASN A 92 20.09 15.63 -16.30
C ASN A 92 20.29 17.16 -16.33
N THR A 93 19.74 17.87 -17.33
CA THR A 93 19.98 19.31 -17.53
C THR A 93 18.79 20.17 -17.12
N THR A 94 17.60 19.73 -17.50
CA THR A 94 16.32 20.41 -17.35
C THR A 94 15.55 19.90 -16.13
N GLY A 95 15.88 18.70 -15.65
CA GLY A 95 15.10 18.03 -14.63
C GLY A 95 13.75 17.49 -15.14
N ALA A 96 13.49 17.56 -16.45
CA ALA A 96 12.29 16.97 -17.04
C ALA A 96 12.14 15.52 -16.59
N TRP A 97 10.90 15.10 -16.34
CA TRP A 97 10.63 13.83 -15.70
C TRP A 97 9.53 13.06 -16.44
N ALA A 98 9.70 11.74 -16.50
CA ALA A 98 8.69 10.79 -16.96
C ALA A 98 8.71 9.54 -16.09
N GLY A 99 7.58 8.86 -15.93
CA GLY A 99 7.54 7.64 -15.14
C GLY A 99 6.29 6.81 -15.39
N GLY A 100 6.32 5.60 -14.87
CA GLY A 100 5.23 4.65 -14.96
C GLY A 100 5.64 3.28 -14.45
N GLU A 101 4.63 2.43 -14.26
CA GLU A 101 4.83 1.06 -13.83
C GLU A 101 5.18 0.13 -14.99
N THR A 102 5.90 -0.93 -14.66
CA THR A 102 6.08 -2.07 -15.56
C THR A 102 4.77 -2.83 -15.78
N SER A 103 4.62 -3.39 -16.98
CA SER A 103 3.53 -4.32 -17.30
C SER A 103 3.66 -5.63 -16.50
N PRO A 104 2.64 -6.51 -16.53
CA PRO A 104 2.75 -7.86 -15.95
C PRO A 104 3.92 -8.69 -16.49
N ALA A 105 4.42 -8.37 -17.70
CA ALA A 105 5.59 -9.00 -18.30
C ALA A 105 6.91 -8.27 -17.98
N GLY A 106 6.90 -7.33 -17.02
CA GLY A 106 8.06 -6.53 -16.60
C GLY A 106 8.60 -5.56 -17.64
N THR A 107 7.84 -5.29 -18.71
CA THR A 107 8.22 -4.31 -19.74
C THR A 107 7.79 -2.90 -19.33
N TYR A 108 8.58 -1.89 -19.68
CA TYR A 108 8.22 -0.48 -19.47
C TYR A 108 8.35 0.35 -20.75
N SER A 109 7.63 1.46 -20.80
CA SER A 109 7.71 2.45 -21.88
C SER A 109 7.50 3.86 -21.34
N LEU A 110 8.57 4.66 -21.27
CA LEU A 110 8.54 6.04 -20.78
C LEU A 110 8.42 7.03 -21.93
N SER A 111 7.44 7.92 -21.87
CA SER A 111 7.27 9.02 -22.83
C SER A 111 8.17 10.20 -22.41
N VAL A 112 9.15 10.56 -23.24
CA VAL A 112 10.19 11.55 -22.88
C VAL A 112 10.35 12.63 -23.95
N ALA A 113 10.82 13.81 -23.56
CA ALA A 113 11.29 14.82 -24.51
C ALA A 113 12.55 14.34 -25.24
N ASN A 114 12.79 14.90 -26.43
CA ASN A 114 14.01 14.64 -27.20
C ASN A 114 15.24 15.16 -26.42
N SER A 115 16.01 14.23 -25.85
CA SER A 115 17.30 14.49 -25.19
C SER A 115 18.16 13.22 -25.21
N THR A 116 19.44 13.36 -24.93
CA THR A 116 20.43 12.26 -24.89
C THR A 116 20.97 11.97 -23.49
N THR A 117 20.43 12.61 -22.46
CA THR A 117 21.02 12.67 -21.11
C THR A 117 20.03 12.20 -20.04
N TRP A 118 19.10 11.31 -20.39
CA TRP A 118 18.16 10.77 -19.42
C TRP A 118 18.86 9.78 -18.48
N GLN A 119 18.73 9.98 -17.18
CA GLN A 119 18.92 8.96 -16.17
C GLN A 119 17.62 8.18 -16.01
N ILE A 120 17.66 6.86 -16.18
CA ILE A 120 16.50 5.98 -16.03
C ILE A 120 16.75 5.10 -14.82
N CYS A 121 15.84 5.11 -13.86
CA CYS A 121 15.92 4.29 -12.66
C CYS A 121 14.66 3.45 -12.53
N ALA A 122 14.78 2.33 -11.84
CA ALA A 122 13.65 1.48 -11.49
C ALA A 122 13.81 0.97 -10.06
N SER A 123 12.68 0.82 -9.36
CA SER A 123 12.61 0.26 -8.01
C SER A 123 11.43 -0.70 -7.88
N ASP A 124 11.63 -1.79 -7.13
CA ASP A 124 10.57 -2.71 -6.69
C ASP A 124 10.17 -2.50 -5.21
N GLY A 125 10.62 -1.39 -4.61
CA GLY A 125 10.46 -1.07 -3.20
C GLY A 125 11.58 -1.62 -2.32
N GLN A 126 12.27 -2.69 -2.73
CA GLN A 126 13.39 -3.27 -1.99
C GLN A 126 14.74 -2.99 -2.64
N TYR A 127 14.80 -3.10 -3.97
CA TYR A 127 16.00 -2.91 -4.77
C TYR A 127 15.78 -1.86 -5.84
N GLU A 128 16.80 -1.07 -6.11
CA GLU A 128 16.81 0.02 -7.09
C GLU A 128 18.11 0.02 -7.89
N ASN A 129 18.03 0.22 -9.20
CA ASN A 129 19.20 0.48 -10.04
C ASN A 129 18.88 1.57 -11.08
N CYS A 130 19.92 2.22 -11.60
CA CYS A 130 19.81 3.24 -12.64
C CYS A 130 20.74 3.00 -13.83
N ILE A 131 20.32 3.44 -15.01
CA ILE A 131 21.13 3.62 -16.23
C ILE A 131 21.27 5.13 -16.47
N LEU A 132 22.50 5.57 -16.79
CA LEU A 132 22.78 6.96 -17.09
C LEU A 132 22.85 7.23 -18.60
N ASN A 133 22.55 8.47 -18.98
CA ASN A 133 22.74 9.00 -20.34
C ASN A 133 22.04 8.20 -21.45
N ALA A 134 20.78 7.84 -21.22
CA ALA A 134 19.92 7.26 -22.25
C ALA A 134 19.39 8.35 -23.19
N ALA A 135 19.32 8.02 -24.47
CA ALA A 135 18.71 8.87 -25.48
C ALA A 135 17.23 8.56 -25.66
N ALA A 136 16.43 9.60 -25.89
CA ALA A 136 15.05 9.47 -26.34
C ALA A 136 15.00 8.60 -27.62
N GLY A 137 14.05 7.67 -27.67
CA GLY A 137 13.93 6.69 -28.76
C GLY A 137 14.75 5.41 -28.54
N SER A 138 15.55 5.32 -27.48
CA SER A 138 16.32 4.11 -27.21
C SER A 138 15.44 2.94 -26.74
N THR A 139 15.75 1.75 -27.22
CA THR A 139 15.10 0.49 -26.84
C THR A 139 16.08 -0.44 -26.13
N GLY A 140 15.57 -1.47 -25.46
CA GLY A 140 16.41 -2.47 -24.77
C GLY A 140 17.19 -1.93 -23.59
N LYS A 141 16.72 -0.85 -22.94
CA LYS A 141 17.31 -0.28 -21.73
C LYS A 141 16.92 -1.12 -20.50
N ASN A 142 17.36 -2.38 -20.50
CA ASN A 142 16.99 -3.33 -19.45
C ASN A 142 17.72 -3.02 -18.15
N ILE A 143 17.00 -3.06 -17.02
CA ILE A 143 17.55 -2.80 -15.69
C ILE A 143 17.41 -4.08 -14.86
N THR A 144 18.51 -4.49 -14.24
CA THR A 144 18.49 -5.53 -13.21
C THR A 144 18.65 -4.85 -11.85
N LEU A 145 17.69 -5.07 -10.96
CA LEU A 145 17.66 -4.51 -9.62
C LEU A 145 18.61 -5.33 -8.73
N THR A 146 19.63 -4.67 -8.19
CA THR A 146 20.66 -5.34 -7.37
C THR A 146 21.05 -4.54 -6.13
N THR A 147 20.86 -3.22 -6.15
CA THR A 147 21.25 -2.34 -5.05
C THR A 147 20.06 -2.17 -4.13
N GLN A 148 20.22 -2.43 -2.84
CA GLN A 148 19.13 -2.22 -1.88
C GLN A 148 18.76 -0.74 -1.85
N SER A 149 17.46 -0.44 -1.98
CA SER A 149 16.96 0.92 -1.92
C SER A 149 17.23 1.52 -0.54
N THR A 150 17.65 2.78 -0.49
CA THR A 150 17.89 3.49 0.78
C THR A 150 16.60 3.72 1.57
N ASN A 151 15.45 3.62 0.92
CA ASN A 151 14.13 3.76 1.53
C ASN A 151 13.50 2.40 1.89
N TYR A 152 14.23 1.29 1.69
CA TYR A 152 13.78 -0.03 2.10
C TYR A 152 13.85 -0.18 3.63
N ASP A 153 12.70 -0.34 4.26
CA ASP A 153 12.60 -0.67 5.68
C ASP A 153 12.60 -2.19 5.87
N SER A 154 13.75 -2.74 6.27
CA SER A 154 13.94 -4.17 6.49
C SER A 154 13.09 -4.74 7.63
N THR A 155 12.46 -3.88 8.43
CA THR A 155 11.55 -4.28 9.51
C THR A 155 10.12 -4.52 9.02
N LYS A 156 9.76 -4.10 7.80
CA LYS A 156 8.41 -4.24 7.21
C LYS A 156 8.32 -5.32 6.13
N LYS A 157 9.09 -6.41 6.25
CA LYS A 157 9.10 -7.54 5.31
C LYS A 157 7.81 -8.38 5.45
N PRO A 158 7.23 -8.91 4.36
CA PRO A 158 6.19 -9.95 4.46
C PRO A 158 6.66 -11.11 5.32
N ILE A 159 5.89 -11.45 6.36
CA ILE A 159 6.16 -12.61 7.19
C ILE A 159 5.66 -13.84 6.45
N ALA A 160 6.59 -14.71 6.05
CA ALA A 160 6.31 -16.03 5.52
C ALA A 160 6.56 -17.05 6.64
N ASN A 161 5.49 -17.57 7.23
CA ASN A 161 5.57 -18.59 8.26
C ASN A 161 5.11 -19.94 7.68
N PRO A 162 5.95 -20.97 7.70
CA PRO A 162 5.51 -22.31 7.33
C PRO A 162 4.53 -22.83 8.39
N ILE A 163 3.37 -23.30 7.94
CA ILE A 163 2.39 -24.00 8.78
C ILE A 163 2.22 -25.43 8.29
N THR A 164 1.92 -26.36 9.19
CA THR A 164 1.53 -27.73 8.82
C THR A 164 0.00 -27.78 8.80
N PRO A 165 -0.66 -27.96 7.65
CA PRO A 165 -2.12 -27.82 7.56
C PRO A 165 -2.90 -28.69 8.55
N SER A 166 -2.48 -29.93 8.75
CA SER A 166 -3.10 -30.85 9.73
C SER A 166 -2.96 -30.42 11.20
N LEU A 167 -2.04 -29.51 11.53
CA LEU A 167 -1.82 -28.98 12.88
C LEU A 167 -2.36 -27.56 13.07
N GLY A 168 -2.51 -26.80 11.97
CA GLY A 168 -2.84 -25.38 12.03
C GLY A 168 -1.69 -24.55 12.60
N GLY A 169 -1.99 -23.35 13.09
CA GLY A 169 -1.04 -22.45 13.71
C GLY A 169 -1.52 -21.01 13.75
N VAL A 170 -0.68 -20.13 14.29
CA VAL A 170 -0.93 -18.69 14.29
C VAL A 170 0.16 -17.99 13.48
N VAL A 171 -0.25 -17.14 12.55
CA VAL A 171 0.65 -16.27 11.77
C VAL A 171 0.34 -14.83 12.10
N SER A 172 1.29 -14.13 12.71
CA SER A 172 1.12 -12.74 13.11
C SER A 172 2.19 -11.84 12.50
N ASP A 173 1.77 -10.71 11.96
CA ASP A 173 2.64 -9.59 11.59
C ASP A 173 2.31 -8.36 12.44
N ARG A 174 3.13 -8.16 13.47
CA ARG A 174 2.97 -7.06 14.43
C ARG A 174 3.21 -5.69 13.80
N ASN A 175 3.93 -5.60 12.69
CA ASN A 175 4.16 -4.31 12.02
C ASN A 175 2.99 -3.91 11.12
N LEU A 176 2.19 -4.88 10.69
CA LEU A 176 0.96 -4.68 9.94
C LEU A 176 -0.29 -4.79 10.84
N GLY A 177 -0.09 -4.92 12.15
CA GLY A 177 -1.17 -5.03 13.13
C GLY A 177 -2.06 -6.26 12.95
N VAL A 178 -1.62 -7.32 12.27
CA VAL A 178 -2.50 -8.45 11.91
C VAL A 178 -2.06 -9.77 12.52
N SER A 179 -3.02 -10.58 12.92
CA SER A 179 -2.83 -11.97 13.35
C SER A 179 -3.89 -12.85 12.71
N VAL A 180 -3.49 -14.01 12.21
CA VAL A 180 -4.37 -15.02 11.64
C VAL A 180 -4.20 -16.33 12.43
N ASN A 181 -5.26 -16.76 13.08
CA ASN A 181 -5.38 -18.09 13.68
C ASN A 181 -5.94 -19.06 12.65
N ILE A 182 -5.20 -20.14 12.40
CA ILE A 182 -5.48 -21.13 11.38
C ILE A 182 -5.76 -22.44 12.11
N PRO A 183 -7.03 -22.88 12.24
CA PRO A 183 -7.33 -24.13 12.90
C PRO A 183 -6.71 -25.35 12.21
N PRO A 184 -6.51 -26.46 12.94
CA PRO A 184 -6.10 -27.72 12.33
C PRO A 184 -7.04 -28.11 11.18
N ASN A 185 -6.45 -28.46 10.04
CA ASN A 185 -7.10 -28.85 8.79
C ASN A 185 -7.80 -27.72 8.01
N ALA A 186 -7.72 -26.46 8.45
CA ALA A 186 -8.33 -25.34 7.75
C ALA A 186 -7.79 -25.15 6.32
N LEU A 187 -6.50 -25.40 6.11
CA LEU A 187 -5.86 -25.36 4.78
C LEU A 187 -5.62 -26.76 4.19
N GLY A 188 -6.41 -27.76 4.61
CA GLY A 188 -6.31 -29.15 4.18
C GLY A 188 -5.64 -30.07 5.20
N ASN A 189 -5.60 -31.37 4.91
CA ASN A 189 -5.08 -32.41 5.81
C ASN A 189 -3.62 -32.78 5.56
N ALA A 190 -2.89 -31.96 4.80
CA ALA A 190 -1.49 -32.23 4.48
C ALA A 190 -0.61 -32.23 5.75
N ILE A 191 0.41 -33.08 5.73
CA ILE A 191 1.43 -33.19 6.79
C ILE A 191 2.73 -32.47 6.43
N ASP A 192 2.85 -32.01 5.18
CA ASP A 192 3.95 -31.18 4.71
C ASP A 192 3.65 -29.69 4.93
N SER A 193 4.69 -28.86 4.96
CA SER A 193 4.54 -27.42 5.20
C SER A 193 3.85 -26.69 4.04
N THR A 194 2.89 -25.83 4.37
CA THR A 194 2.30 -24.79 3.50
C THR A 194 2.92 -23.46 3.89
N GLN A 195 3.36 -22.67 2.91
CA GLN A 195 3.77 -21.30 3.14
C GLN A 195 2.55 -20.41 3.30
N PHE A 196 2.45 -19.72 4.43
CA PHE A 196 1.44 -18.70 4.67
C PHE A 196 2.10 -17.32 4.71
N GLN A 197 1.55 -16.36 3.98
CA GLN A 197 2.12 -15.03 3.81
C GLN A 197 1.08 -13.94 4.05
N ILE A 198 1.52 -12.92 4.78
CA ILE A 198 0.81 -11.65 4.96
C ILE A 198 1.67 -10.56 4.31
N ALA A 199 1.06 -9.76 3.44
CA ALA A 199 1.72 -8.64 2.78
C ALA A 199 0.77 -7.46 2.64
N THR A 200 1.31 -6.27 2.43
CA THR A 200 0.51 -5.12 2.01
C THR A 200 0.07 -5.29 0.56
N ALA A 201 -1.10 -4.73 0.24
CA ALA A 201 -1.69 -4.80 -1.10
C ALA A 201 -2.16 -3.43 -1.57
N ALA A 202 -2.25 -3.26 -2.89
CA ALA A 202 -2.90 -2.08 -3.45
C ALA A 202 -4.41 -2.19 -3.25
N ALA A 203 -5.04 -1.14 -2.72
CA ALA A 203 -6.48 -1.10 -2.46
C ALA A 203 -7.29 -1.15 -3.76
N PRO A 204 -8.08 -2.20 -4.01
CA PRO A 204 -9.05 -2.18 -5.11
C PRO A 204 -10.12 -1.11 -4.82
N LYS A 205 -10.40 -0.26 -5.80
CA LYS A 205 -11.39 0.80 -5.67
C LYS A 205 -12.74 0.37 -6.23
N SER A 206 -13.82 0.65 -5.50
CA SER A 206 -15.19 0.50 -5.99
C SER A 206 -15.94 1.83 -5.91
N ALA A 207 -17.00 1.99 -6.72
CA ALA A 207 -17.81 3.22 -6.71
C ALA A 207 -18.61 3.46 -5.42
N LYS A 208 -18.60 2.52 -4.46
CA LYS A 208 -19.46 2.56 -3.26
C LYS A 208 -18.69 2.52 -1.94
N ARG A 209 -17.48 1.94 -1.92
CA ARG A 209 -16.69 1.70 -0.72
C ARG A 209 -15.19 1.79 -1.03
N GLU A 210 -14.44 2.39 -0.12
CA GLU A 210 -12.98 2.42 -0.10
C GLU A 210 -12.49 1.74 1.19
N SER A 211 -11.32 1.10 1.12
CA SER A 211 -10.68 0.52 2.31
C SER A 211 -10.14 1.62 3.21
N LEU A 212 -10.34 1.50 4.52
CA LEU A 212 -9.67 2.33 5.51
C LEU A 212 -8.26 1.76 5.79
N GLY A 213 -7.26 2.63 5.86
CA GLY A 213 -5.89 2.22 6.14
C GLY A 213 -5.21 1.44 5.01
N THR A 214 -4.24 0.59 5.37
CA THR A 214 -3.43 -0.19 4.41
C THR A 214 -4.08 -1.55 4.16
N PRO A 215 -4.55 -1.85 2.93
CA PRO A 215 -5.07 -3.17 2.61
C PRO A 215 -3.99 -4.24 2.74
N LEU A 216 -4.41 -5.43 3.16
CA LEU A 216 -3.56 -6.59 3.30
C LEU A 216 -3.96 -7.66 2.27
N GLN A 217 -2.98 -8.43 1.82
CA GLN A 217 -3.15 -9.64 1.05
C GLN A 217 -2.69 -10.82 1.92
N ILE A 218 -3.55 -11.84 2.02
CA ILE A 218 -3.31 -13.03 2.85
C ILE A 218 -3.34 -14.24 1.93
N THR A 219 -2.17 -14.83 1.68
CA THR A 219 -2.03 -15.93 0.72
C THR A 219 -1.43 -17.16 1.37
N ALA A 220 -1.76 -18.33 0.82
CA ALA A 220 -1.12 -19.58 1.18
C ALA A 220 -0.71 -20.36 -0.08
N THR A 221 0.42 -21.04 -0.01
CA THR A 221 0.96 -21.86 -1.10
C THR A 221 1.42 -23.21 -0.53
N ASP A 222 0.96 -24.30 -1.11
CA ASP A 222 1.32 -25.65 -0.66
C ASP A 222 2.79 -26.00 -0.98
N SER A 223 3.22 -27.20 -0.55
CA SER A 223 4.59 -27.68 -0.78
C SER A 223 4.95 -27.89 -2.25
N SER A 224 3.96 -27.90 -3.15
CA SER A 224 4.14 -28.01 -4.60
C SER A 224 4.24 -26.65 -5.30
N GLY A 225 4.05 -25.54 -4.57
CA GLY A 225 4.00 -24.20 -5.16
C GLY A 225 2.62 -23.81 -5.67
N THR A 226 1.57 -24.57 -5.34
CA THR A 226 0.20 -24.29 -5.77
C THR A 226 -0.51 -23.42 -4.74
N ALA A 227 -1.22 -22.38 -5.21
CA ALA A 227 -1.99 -21.50 -4.34
C ALA A 227 -3.12 -22.28 -3.65
N VAL A 228 -3.20 -22.15 -2.32
CA VAL A 228 -4.32 -22.61 -1.51
C VAL A 228 -5.30 -21.44 -1.44
N THR A 229 -6.50 -21.63 -1.97
CA THR A 229 -7.50 -20.55 -2.14
C THR A 229 -8.75 -20.78 -1.31
N ASP A 230 -9.11 -22.03 -1.04
CA ASP A 230 -10.26 -22.41 -0.24
C ASP A 230 -9.84 -22.84 1.18
N VAL A 231 -10.64 -22.48 2.18
CA VAL A 231 -10.54 -23.04 3.54
C VAL A 231 -11.39 -24.32 3.57
N SER A 232 -10.72 -25.47 3.70
CA SER A 232 -11.37 -26.77 3.52
C SER A 232 -12.28 -27.19 4.69
N THR A 233 -12.01 -26.71 5.90
CA THR A 233 -12.82 -26.99 7.09
C THR A 233 -12.71 -25.86 8.12
N GLY A 234 -13.83 -25.45 8.72
CA GLY A 234 -13.83 -24.40 9.73
C GLY A 234 -13.67 -23.01 9.12
N GLU A 235 -13.14 -22.08 9.90
CA GLU A 235 -12.90 -20.68 9.53
C GLU A 235 -11.49 -20.27 10.01
N LEU A 236 -10.90 -19.26 9.37
CA LEU A 236 -9.68 -18.59 9.84
C LEU A 236 -10.10 -17.40 10.69
N ASP A 237 -9.60 -17.29 11.92
CA ASP A 237 -9.85 -16.11 12.74
C ASP A 237 -8.78 -15.06 12.43
N ILE A 238 -9.21 -13.86 12.06
CA ILE A 238 -8.34 -12.73 11.71
C ILE A 238 -8.57 -11.62 12.71
N ASP A 239 -7.49 -11.21 13.37
CA ASP A 239 -7.43 -10.01 14.20
C ASP A 239 -6.63 -8.93 13.46
N MET A 240 -7.21 -7.74 13.33
CA MET A 240 -6.56 -6.54 12.81
C MET A 240 -6.58 -5.46 13.88
N SER A 241 -5.42 -4.91 14.21
CA SER A 241 -5.25 -3.86 15.20
C SER A 241 -4.97 -2.53 14.52
N LEU A 242 -5.63 -1.49 15.03
CA LEU A 242 -5.40 -0.10 14.71
C LEU A 242 -4.90 0.60 15.98
N ASP A 243 -3.67 1.09 15.96
CA ASP A 243 -3.11 1.83 17.09
C ASP A 243 -3.59 3.30 17.06
N LYS A 244 -3.53 3.99 18.20
CA LYS A 244 -3.95 5.40 18.33
C LYS A 244 -3.31 6.27 17.25
N SER A 245 -2.03 6.06 16.94
CA SER A 245 -1.33 6.83 15.90
C SER A 245 -1.95 6.64 14.51
N GLU A 246 -2.41 5.44 14.17
CA GLU A 246 -3.11 5.18 12.91
C GLU A 246 -4.51 5.78 12.90
N ILE A 247 -5.19 5.75 14.05
CA ILE A 247 -6.54 6.34 14.19
C ILE A 247 -6.47 7.87 14.15
N ASP A 248 -5.48 8.47 14.80
CA ASP A 248 -5.19 9.91 14.72
C ASP A 248 -4.88 10.32 13.26
N ASP A 249 -4.12 9.50 12.53
CA ASP A 249 -3.86 9.70 11.10
C ASP A 249 -5.16 9.66 10.25
N LEU A 250 -6.09 8.76 10.57
CA LEU A 250 -7.38 8.65 9.88
C LEU A 250 -8.32 9.83 10.21
N LEU A 251 -8.27 10.34 11.44
CA LEU A 251 -9.00 11.54 11.86
C LEU A 251 -8.47 12.80 11.16
N ASP A 252 -7.15 12.96 11.10
CA ASP A 252 -6.48 14.09 10.47
C ASP A 252 -6.74 14.17 8.96
N THR A 253 -6.95 13.01 8.33
CA THR A 253 -7.30 12.90 6.90
C THR A 253 -8.80 12.99 6.62
N GLU A 254 -9.62 13.12 7.67
CA GLU A 254 -11.09 13.05 7.63
C GLU A 254 -11.64 11.76 6.99
N GLU A 255 -10.83 10.69 6.93
CA GLU A 255 -11.27 9.36 6.47
C GLU A 255 -12.22 8.70 7.48
N ILE A 256 -12.04 9.02 8.76
CA ILE A 256 -12.98 8.71 9.83
C ILE A 256 -13.30 9.96 10.65
N LYS A 257 -14.39 9.90 11.41
CA LYS A 257 -14.84 10.95 12.33
C LYS A 257 -15.15 10.34 13.69
N LEU A 258 -14.69 11.02 14.74
CA LEU A 258 -15.00 10.75 16.14
C LEU A 258 -15.50 12.05 16.80
N ASN A 259 -16.82 12.23 16.85
CA ASN A 259 -17.50 13.35 17.50
C ASN A 259 -18.95 13.00 17.79
N SER A 260 -19.66 13.88 18.51
CA SER A 260 -21.06 13.72 18.96
C SER A 260 -22.10 13.37 17.89
N ARG A 261 -21.73 13.39 16.61
CA ARG A 261 -22.59 13.09 15.47
C ARG A 261 -22.12 11.90 14.64
N TYR A 262 -20.83 11.58 14.68
CA TYR A 262 -20.20 10.52 13.89
C TYR A 262 -19.13 9.84 14.74
N ASN A 263 -19.29 8.55 14.98
CA ASN A 263 -18.31 7.70 15.65
C ASN A 263 -17.99 6.51 14.75
N ASP A 264 -17.15 6.75 13.74
CA ASP A 264 -16.90 5.79 12.68
C ASP A 264 -16.20 4.51 13.19
N LEU A 265 -15.51 4.57 14.34
CA LEU A 265 -14.95 3.40 15.01
C LEU A 265 -16.01 2.44 15.58
N GLU A 266 -17.25 2.88 15.78
CA GLU A 266 -18.34 1.97 16.18
C GLU A 266 -18.83 1.11 15.02
N VAL A 267 -18.60 1.56 13.78
CA VAL A 267 -19.16 0.93 12.56
C VAL A 267 -18.09 0.40 11.60
N ILE A 268 -16.80 0.60 11.90
CA ILE A 268 -15.70 0.05 11.10
C ILE A 268 -15.74 -1.48 11.08
N ASN A 269 -15.73 -2.09 9.89
CA ASN A 269 -15.75 -3.54 9.72
C ASN A 269 -14.52 -3.99 8.95
N VAL A 270 -14.07 -5.21 9.22
CA VAL A 270 -13.18 -5.94 8.30
C VAL A 270 -13.97 -6.25 7.03
N ALA A 271 -13.31 -6.15 5.88
CA ALA A 271 -13.91 -6.45 4.60
C ALA A 271 -12.88 -7.08 3.68
N TYR A 272 -13.33 -7.92 2.74
CA TYR A 272 -12.49 -8.48 1.70
C TYR A 272 -12.92 -8.05 0.31
N TRP A 273 -12.00 -8.14 -0.65
CA TRP A 273 -12.27 -7.85 -2.05
C TRP A 273 -12.59 -9.14 -2.81
N ASN A 274 -13.82 -9.27 -3.32
CA ASN A 274 -14.25 -10.47 -4.05
C ASN A 274 -14.00 -10.42 -5.57
N SER A 275 -13.04 -9.59 -6.01
CA SER A 275 -12.79 -9.19 -7.42
C SER A 275 -13.73 -8.14 -8.01
N ASN A 276 -14.88 -7.84 -7.40
CA ASN A 276 -15.85 -6.87 -7.92
C ASN A 276 -16.23 -5.77 -6.91
N GLU A 277 -16.38 -6.12 -5.64
CA GLU A 277 -16.76 -5.20 -4.58
C GLU A 277 -16.15 -5.59 -3.22
N TRP A 278 -16.16 -4.63 -2.30
CA TRP A 278 -15.84 -4.87 -0.90
C TRP A 278 -17.02 -5.55 -0.22
N VAL A 279 -16.78 -6.75 0.30
CA VAL A 279 -17.74 -7.53 1.08
C VAL A 279 -17.37 -7.40 2.54
N GLU A 280 -18.28 -6.85 3.34
CA GLU A 280 -18.10 -6.72 4.79
C GLU A 280 -18.22 -8.07 5.47
N GLU A 281 -17.31 -8.30 6.42
CA GLU A 281 -17.36 -9.45 7.29
C GLU A 281 -17.94 -9.11 8.66
N ALA A 282 -18.55 -10.11 9.30
CA ALA A 282 -18.99 -9.96 10.67
C ALA A 282 -17.77 -9.62 11.56
N THR A 283 -17.78 -8.43 12.15
CA THR A 283 -16.64 -7.89 12.89
C THR A 283 -17.01 -7.64 14.35
N THR A 284 -16.26 -8.24 15.26
CA THR A 284 -16.27 -7.88 16.69
C THR A 284 -15.13 -6.88 16.97
N ARG A 285 -15.30 -6.06 18.01
CA ARG A 285 -14.38 -4.97 18.32
C ARG A 285 -14.01 -5.00 19.80
N SER A 286 -12.74 -4.80 20.10
CA SER A 286 -12.23 -4.58 21.45
C SER A 286 -11.26 -3.42 21.46
N ILE A 287 -11.05 -2.85 22.64
CA ILE A 287 -10.08 -1.77 22.83
C ILE A 287 -9.29 -1.99 24.11
N GLU A 288 -7.99 -1.79 24.01
CA GLU A 288 -7.12 -1.63 25.15
C GLU A 288 -6.64 -0.19 25.22
N VAL A 289 -6.66 0.39 26.42
CA VAL A 289 -6.30 1.80 26.62
C VAL A 289 -5.19 1.94 27.65
N LYS A 290 -4.45 3.03 27.50
CA LYS A 290 -3.40 3.47 28.40
C LYS A 290 -3.73 4.87 28.91
N ALA A 291 -3.94 4.99 30.22
CA ALA A 291 -4.39 6.25 30.83
C ALA A 291 -3.30 7.34 30.84
N ASN A 292 -2.02 6.97 30.90
CA ASN A 292 -0.87 7.88 30.86
C ASN A 292 0.39 7.12 30.42
N SER A 293 1.49 7.85 30.14
CA SER A 293 2.75 7.29 29.61
C SER A 293 3.35 6.13 30.41
N ASN A 294 3.07 6.06 31.71
CA ASN A 294 3.63 5.04 32.62
C ASN A 294 2.64 3.91 32.95
N SER A 295 1.40 3.96 32.43
CA SER A 295 0.41 2.90 32.65
C SER A 295 0.62 1.74 31.69
N GLU A 296 0.20 0.54 32.10
CA GLU A 296 0.06 -0.60 31.19
C GLU A 296 -1.24 -0.46 30.38
N PHE A 297 -1.33 -1.19 29.27
CA PHE A 297 -2.57 -1.33 28.53
C PHE A 297 -3.58 -2.15 29.34
N THR A 298 -4.82 -1.69 29.36
CA THR A 298 -5.92 -2.38 30.04
C THR A 298 -7.13 -2.43 29.13
N SER A 299 -7.80 -3.58 29.09
CA SER A 299 -9.05 -3.73 28.36
C SER A 299 -10.16 -2.92 29.02
N VAL A 300 -10.93 -2.21 28.21
CA VAL A 300 -12.10 -1.44 28.61
C VAL A 300 -13.28 -1.89 27.76
N ASP A 301 -14.49 -1.82 28.33
CA ASP A 301 -15.72 -2.02 27.57
C ASP A 301 -15.75 -1.09 26.33
N TYR A 302 -15.93 -1.68 25.15
CA TYR A 302 -15.75 -0.97 23.89
C TYR A 302 -16.70 0.22 23.76
N THR A 303 -17.99 0.04 24.07
CA THR A 303 -18.99 1.10 24.03
C THR A 303 -18.66 2.25 24.99
N THR A 304 -18.18 1.92 26.19
CA THR A 304 -17.75 2.92 27.17
C THR A 304 -16.55 3.73 26.67
N ALA A 305 -15.56 3.08 26.08
CA ALA A 305 -14.38 3.76 25.53
C ALA A 305 -14.72 4.63 24.32
N MET A 306 -15.62 4.17 23.44
CA MET A 306 -16.09 4.93 22.28
C MET A 306 -16.81 6.22 22.69
N ALA A 307 -17.69 6.17 23.71
CA ALA A 307 -18.35 7.37 24.24
C ALA A 307 -17.35 8.38 24.85
N ALA A 308 -16.26 7.88 25.45
CA ALA A 308 -15.20 8.74 25.98
C ALA A 308 -14.41 9.43 24.85
N LEU A 309 -14.01 8.69 23.81
CA LEU A 309 -13.31 9.21 22.63
C LEU A 309 -14.17 10.18 21.82
N GLU A 310 -15.48 9.95 21.74
CA GLU A 310 -16.44 10.86 21.11
C GLU A 310 -16.47 12.25 21.77
N THR A 311 -16.29 12.27 23.10
CA THR A 311 -16.26 13.51 23.89
C THR A 311 -14.89 14.20 23.82
N ASN A 312 -13.82 13.40 23.88
CA ASN A 312 -12.44 13.86 23.81
C ASN A 312 -11.55 12.80 23.13
N PRO A 313 -11.14 13.00 21.87
CA PRO A 313 -10.27 12.06 21.15
C PRO A 313 -8.92 11.79 21.84
N ASP A 314 -8.46 12.69 22.71
CA ASP A 314 -7.22 12.58 23.48
C ASP A 314 -7.45 12.15 24.95
N VAL A 315 -8.61 11.56 25.26
CA VAL A 315 -8.93 11.11 26.63
C VAL A 315 -7.98 10.04 27.15
N TYR A 316 -7.43 9.22 26.25
CA TYR A 316 -6.43 8.21 26.56
C TYR A 316 -5.07 8.66 26.03
N PHE A 317 -4.02 8.36 26.79
CA PHE A 317 -2.64 8.63 26.36
C PHE A 317 -2.27 7.78 25.16
N ASP A 318 -2.72 6.53 25.14
CA ASP A 318 -2.55 5.60 24.02
C ASP A 318 -3.71 4.59 24.02
N TYR A 319 -4.01 3.98 22.88
CA TYR A 319 -5.00 2.90 22.77
C TYR A 319 -4.79 2.08 21.50
N THR A 320 -5.26 0.83 21.53
CA THR A 320 -5.29 -0.07 20.36
C THR A 320 -6.70 -0.61 20.23
N VAL A 321 -7.29 -0.44 19.05
CA VAL A 321 -8.58 -1.05 18.67
C VAL A 321 -8.29 -2.32 17.89
N THR A 322 -8.84 -3.43 18.32
CA THR A 322 -8.77 -4.71 17.59
C THR A 322 -10.11 -5.02 16.96
N LEU A 323 -10.08 -5.29 15.65
CA LEU A 323 -11.17 -5.77 14.83
C LEU A 323 -10.96 -7.26 14.58
N SER A 324 -11.90 -8.10 15.02
CA SER A 324 -11.80 -9.56 14.87
C SER A 324 -12.91 -10.09 13.97
N THR A 325 -12.56 -11.01 13.09
CA THR A 325 -13.51 -11.68 12.18
C THR A 325 -13.12 -13.13 11.93
N SER A 326 -14.04 -13.93 11.41
CA SER A 326 -13.79 -15.32 11.01
C SER A 326 -14.21 -15.50 9.55
N VAL A 327 -13.31 -16.05 8.72
CA VAL A 327 -13.52 -16.18 7.27
C VAL A 327 -13.28 -17.61 6.77
N ASP A 328 -14.03 -18.02 5.75
CA ASP A 328 -13.94 -19.34 5.10
C ASP A 328 -13.12 -19.32 3.80
N HIS A 329 -12.38 -18.25 3.55
CA HIS A 329 -11.61 -18.06 2.33
C HIS A 329 -10.31 -17.29 2.60
N LEU A 330 -9.35 -17.42 1.69
CA LEU A 330 -8.15 -16.59 1.65
C LEU A 330 -8.33 -15.46 0.64
N THR A 331 -7.78 -14.29 0.95
CA THR A 331 -7.86 -13.10 0.09
C THR A 331 -6.64 -13.04 -0.84
N LEU A 332 -6.89 -13.24 -2.14
CA LEU A 332 -5.91 -13.01 -3.20
C LEU A 332 -5.77 -11.52 -3.53
#